data_AF-A0A1Y1KPF3-F1
#
_entry.id   AF-A0A1Y1KPF3-F1
#
_cell.length_a   1.000
_cell.length_b   1.000
_cell.length_c   1.000
_cell.angle_alpha   90.00
_cell.angle_beta   90.00
_cell.angle_gamma   90.00
#
_symmetry.space_group_name_H-M   'P 1'
#
loop_
_entity.id
_entity.type
_entity.pdbx_description
1 polymer ?
#
loop_
_entity_poly.entity_id
_entity_poly.type
_entity_poly.pdbx_seq_one_letter_code
_entity_poly.pdbx_strand_id
1 'polypeptide(L)'
;IGEHHSLYNKFFGTLKPKFHFLTHYPMLMLQFGPLVNLSSIRFEAKHRPFKSSAYVSCSRKNIIFTLAMKNQLTQCYRYISQTGLRRNIEYGPCDYIETIALDDYGLFKNELHLSLQNNCLIFPWIEINGIKYSPDLLIPLEMCDHWQHFGKLQYILGNESKILFFIFKKMRTLS
;
A
#
# COMPACT_ATOMS: atom_id res chain seq x y z
N ILE A 1 -1.41 0.12 -28.53
CA ILE A 1 -2.79 -0.43 -28.64
C ILE A 1 -3.23 -0.59 -30.10
N GLY A 2 -3.11 0.43 -30.95
CA GLY A 2 -3.55 0.35 -32.36
C GLY A 2 -2.88 -0.77 -33.18
N GLU A 3 -1.56 -0.91 -33.06
CA GLU A 3 -0.79 -1.98 -33.71
C GLU A 3 -1.24 -3.38 -33.25
N HIS A 4 -1.38 -3.58 -31.94
CA HIS A 4 -1.88 -4.82 -31.36
C HIS A 4 -3.29 -5.16 -31.90
N HIS A 5 -4.20 -4.19 -31.99
CA HIS A 5 -5.55 -4.41 -32.56
C HIS A 5 -5.51 -4.79 -34.04
N SER A 6 -4.62 -4.16 -34.81
CA SER A 6 -4.41 -4.49 -36.23
C SER A 6 -3.91 -5.93 -36.41
N LEU A 7 -2.90 -6.34 -35.62
CA LEU A 7 -2.37 -7.70 -35.63
C LEU A 7 -3.42 -8.72 -35.17
N TYR A 8 -4.16 -8.41 -34.10
CA TYR A 8 -5.21 -9.31 -33.62
C TYR A 8 -6.29 -9.55 -34.68
N ASN A 9 -6.76 -8.48 -35.35
CA ASN A 9 -7.73 -8.61 -36.45
C ASN A 9 -7.18 -9.46 -37.60
N LYS A 10 -5.90 -9.30 -37.94
CA LYS A 10 -5.25 -10.04 -39.02
C LYS A 10 -5.17 -11.55 -38.74
N PHE A 11 -4.88 -11.95 -37.51
CA PHE A 11 -4.66 -13.38 -37.18
C PHE A 11 -5.87 -14.07 -36.54
N PHE A 12 -6.75 -13.33 -35.86
CA PHE A 12 -7.82 -13.90 -35.02
C PHE A 12 -9.21 -13.33 -35.33
N GLY A 13 -9.33 -12.40 -36.29
CA GLY A 13 -10.60 -11.78 -36.67
C GLY A 13 -11.11 -10.76 -35.65
N THR A 14 -12.43 -10.62 -35.53
CA THR A 14 -13.09 -9.49 -34.85
C THR A 14 -12.63 -9.26 -33.41
N LEU A 15 -12.35 -7.98 -33.09
CA LEU A 15 -12.05 -7.54 -31.73
C LEU A 15 -13.20 -7.83 -30.77
N LYS A 16 -12.89 -8.57 -29.70
CA LYS A 16 -13.75 -8.72 -28.52
C LYS A 16 -13.93 -7.39 -27.79
N PRO A 17 -15.06 -7.17 -27.06
CA PRO A 17 -15.29 -5.97 -26.26
C PRO A 17 -14.16 -5.60 -25.29
N LYS A 18 -13.41 -6.60 -24.78
CA LYS A 18 -12.24 -6.38 -23.91
C LYS A 18 -11.15 -5.50 -24.53
N PHE A 19 -10.98 -5.55 -25.86
CA PHE A 19 -10.00 -4.73 -26.56
C PHE A 19 -10.44 -3.26 -26.66
N HIS A 20 -11.74 -2.98 -26.68
CA HIS A 20 -12.23 -1.61 -26.52
C HIS A 20 -11.92 -1.06 -25.12
N PHE A 21 -12.03 -1.86 -24.07
CA PHE A 21 -11.64 -1.40 -22.72
C PHE A 21 -10.16 -1.03 -22.64
N LEU A 22 -9.29 -1.75 -23.35
CA LEU A 22 -7.86 -1.46 -23.38
C LEU A 22 -7.52 -0.06 -23.94
N THR A 23 -8.36 0.50 -24.82
CA THR A 23 -8.13 1.88 -25.31
C THR A 23 -8.31 2.92 -24.22
N HIS A 24 -9.09 2.63 -23.19
CA HIS A 24 -9.33 3.53 -22.05
C HIS A 24 -8.29 3.37 -20.93
N TYR A 25 -7.48 2.31 -20.95
CA TYR A 25 -6.51 2.05 -19.89
C TYR A 25 -5.50 3.20 -19.66
N PRO A 26 -4.95 3.87 -20.69
CA PRO A 26 -4.04 4.99 -20.46
C PRO A 26 -4.69 6.11 -19.65
N MET A 27 -5.91 6.51 -20.02
CA MET A 27 -6.67 7.54 -19.30
C MET A 27 -6.99 7.10 -17.86
N LEU A 28 -7.45 5.87 -17.69
CA LEU A 28 -7.76 5.33 -16.36
C LEU A 28 -6.51 5.21 -15.47
N MET A 29 -5.35 4.85 -16.04
CA MET A 29 -4.10 4.77 -15.28
C MET A 29 -3.59 6.14 -14.85
N LEU A 30 -3.79 7.17 -15.67
CA LEU A 30 -3.47 8.54 -15.30
C LEU A 30 -4.39 9.07 -14.19
N GLN A 31 -5.68 8.73 -14.23
CA GLN A 31 -6.66 9.20 -13.25
C GLN A 31 -6.65 8.42 -11.93
N PHE A 32 -6.50 7.09 -11.99
CA PHE A 32 -6.70 6.19 -10.84
C PHE A 32 -5.43 5.44 -10.43
N GLY A 33 -4.31 5.64 -11.15
CA GLY A 33 -3.07 4.91 -10.93
C GLY A 33 -3.12 3.45 -11.43
N PRO A 34 -2.30 2.56 -10.86
CA PRO A 34 -2.22 1.17 -11.29
C PRO A 34 -3.57 0.44 -11.20
N LEU A 35 -4.10 -0.04 -12.34
CA LEU A 35 -5.41 -0.71 -12.43
C LEU A 35 -5.52 -1.99 -11.59
N VAL A 36 -4.39 -2.63 -11.24
CA VAL A 36 -4.38 -3.79 -10.35
C VAL A 36 -5.00 -3.48 -8.98
N ASN A 37 -4.87 -2.23 -8.51
CA ASN A 37 -5.43 -1.77 -7.26
C ASN A 37 -6.96 -1.61 -7.32
N LEU A 38 -7.51 -1.44 -8.54
CA LEU A 38 -8.96 -1.36 -8.81
C LEU A 38 -9.59 -2.74 -9.09
N SER A 39 -8.81 -3.81 -9.03
CA SER A 39 -9.27 -5.16 -9.36
C SER A 39 -10.28 -5.70 -8.35
N SER A 40 -11.35 -6.33 -8.85
CA SER A 40 -12.35 -7.00 -8.02
C SER A 40 -11.97 -8.42 -7.58
N ILE A 41 -10.79 -8.93 -8.01
CA ILE A 41 -10.33 -10.30 -7.70
C ILE A 41 -10.34 -10.58 -6.19
N ARG A 42 -10.00 -9.58 -5.37
CA ARG A 42 -10.00 -9.71 -3.90
C ARG A 42 -11.40 -9.91 -3.32
N PHE A 43 -12.41 -9.23 -3.87
CA PHE A 43 -13.80 -9.41 -3.47
C PHE A 43 -14.31 -10.80 -3.86
N GLU A 44 -13.98 -11.27 -5.07
CA GLU A 44 -14.34 -12.63 -5.50
C GLU A 44 -13.67 -13.71 -4.66
N ALA A 45 -12.40 -13.51 -4.27
CA ALA A 45 -11.71 -14.42 -3.37
C ALA A 45 -12.40 -14.51 -2.00
N LYS A 46 -12.96 -13.41 -1.49
CA LYS A 46 -13.72 -13.38 -0.22
C LYS A 46 -15.02 -14.20 -0.30
N HIS A 47 -15.58 -14.45 -1.47
CA HIS A 47 -16.75 -15.32 -1.65
C HIS A 47 -16.44 -16.82 -1.43
N ARG A 48 -15.20 -17.26 -1.65
CA ARG A 48 -14.79 -18.67 -1.53
C ARG A 48 -15.10 -19.30 -0.15
N PRO A 49 -14.73 -18.71 1.00
CA PRO A 49 -15.05 -19.29 2.31
C PRO A 49 -16.56 -19.39 2.57
N PHE A 50 -17.36 -18.48 2.03
CA PHE A 50 -18.83 -18.55 2.13
C PHE A 50 -19.39 -19.71 1.33
N LYS A 51 -18.97 -19.88 0.07
CA LYS A 51 -19.38 -21.01 -0.78
C LYS A 51 -19.00 -22.36 -0.15
N SER A 52 -17.76 -22.46 0.34
CA SER A 52 -17.29 -23.67 1.03
C SER A 52 -18.11 -23.96 2.28
N SER A 53 -18.38 -22.96 3.12
CA SER A 53 -19.19 -23.12 4.33
C SER A 53 -20.65 -23.47 4.02
N ALA A 54 -21.21 -22.94 2.94
CA ALA A 54 -22.56 -23.24 2.50
C ALA A 54 -22.70 -24.68 2.01
N TYR A 55 -21.68 -25.17 1.29
CA TYR A 55 -21.66 -26.54 0.78
C TYR A 55 -21.61 -27.59 1.89
N VAL A 56 -20.82 -27.35 2.95
CA VAL A 56 -20.67 -28.31 4.06
C VAL A 56 -21.76 -28.17 5.14
N SER A 57 -22.59 -27.12 5.09
CA SER A 57 -23.64 -26.93 6.11
C SER A 57 -24.80 -27.90 5.90
N CYS A 58 -25.03 -28.79 6.87
CA CYS A 58 -26.13 -29.74 6.85
C CYS A 58 -27.51 -29.08 7.13
N SER A 59 -27.53 -27.91 7.79
CA SER A 59 -28.76 -27.17 8.06
C SER A 59 -28.98 -26.07 7.02
N ARG A 60 -30.15 -26.06 6.39
CA ARG A 60 -30.58 -25.05 5.39
C ARG A 60 -31.68 -24.10 5.90
N LYS A 61 -32.14 -24.25 7.14
CA LYS A 61 -33.24 -23.45 7.70
C LYS A 61 -32.96 -21.94 7.63
N ASN A 62 -31.74 -21.52 7.92
CA ASN A 62 -31.30 -20.13 7.72
C ASN A 62 -29.80 -20.08 7.41
N ILE A 63 -29.45 -20.44 6.18
CA ILE A 63 -28.05 -20.52 5.75
C ILE A 63 -27.33 -19.17 5.83
N ILE A 64 -28.02 -18.07 5.55
CA ILE A 64 -27.45 -16.71 5.58
C ILE A 64 -27.00 -16.37 6.99
N PHE A 65 -27.83 -16.66 7.99
CA PHE A 65 -27.48 -16.46 9.41
C PHE A 65 -26.24 -17.27 9.80
N THR A 66 -26.18 -18.55 9.45
CA THR A 66 -25.03 -19.42 9.75
C THR A 66 -23.74 -18.88 9.11
N LEU A 67 -23.80 -18.45 7.85
CA LEU A 67 -22.66 -17.88 7.13
C LEU A 67 -22.19 -16.56 7.76
N ALA A 68 -23.12 -15.67 8.10
CA ALA A 68 -22.83 -14.40 8.75
C ALA A 68 -22.16 -14.61 10.12
N MET A 69 -22.74 -15.49 10.95
CA MET A 69 -22.21 -15.82 12.28
C MET A 69 -20.80 -16.41 12.19
N LYS A 70 -20.57 -17.35 11.27
CA LYS A 70 -19.23 -17.93 11.05
C LYS A 70 -18.22 -16.87 10.61
N ASN A 71 -18.60 -15.95 9.70
CA ASN A 71 -17.71 -14.87 9.28
C ASN A 71 -17.38 -13.92 10.45
N GLN A 72 -18.37 -13.54 11.27
CA GLN A 72 -18.16 -12.72 12.45
C GLN A 72 -17.20 -13.40 13.44
N LEU A 73 -17.42 -14.67 13.78
CA LEU A 73 -16.54 -15.42 14.67
C LEU A 73 -15.10 -15.51 14.14
N THR A 74 -14.94 -15.79 12.84
CA THR A 74 -13.63 -15.82 12.19
C THR A 74 -12.95 -14.45 12.27
N GLN A 75 -13.69 -13.37 12.08
CA GLN A 75 -13.18 -12.01 12.17
C GLN A 75 -12.79 -11.63 13.60
N CYS A 76 -13.61 -11.96 14.60
CA CYS A 76 -13.27 -11.79 16.01
C CYS A 76 -11.98 -12.53 16.39
N TYR A 77 -11.87 -13.80 15.97
CA TYR A 77 -10.64 -14.58 16.18
C TYR A 77 -9.43 -13.89 15.55
N ARG A 78 -9.55 -13.38 14.33
CA ARG A 78 -8.46 -12.65 13.66
C ARG A 78 -8.04 -11.40 14.42
N TYR A 79 -8.98 -10.64 14.96
CA TYR A 79 -8.66 -9.46 15.77
C TYR A 79 -7.95 -9.83 17.08
N ILE A 80 -8.48 -10.81 17.81
CA ILE A 80 -7.89 -11.26 19.09
C ILE A 80 -6.48 -11.83 18.88
N SER A 81 -6.32 -12.67 17.86
CA SER A 81 -5.02 -13.29 17.53
C SER A 81 -4.07 -12.34 16.80
N GLN A 82 -4.55 -11.18 16.35
CA GLN A 82 -3.84 -10.25 15.46
C GLN A 82 -3.31 -10.91 14.17
N THR A 83 -3.95 -12.01 13.71
CA THR A 83 -3.49 -12.78 12.56
C THR A 83 -3.68 -12.00 11.25
N GLY A 84 -2.55 -11.70 10.60
CA GLY A 84 -2.52 -10.85 9.39
C GLY A 84 -2.90 -9.39 9.65
N LEU A 85 -2.86 -8.94 10.91
CA LEU A 85 -3.12 -7.56 11.33
C LEU A 85 -1.93 -6.93 12.07
N ARG A 86 -0.99 -7.75 12.57
CA ARG A 86 0.27 -7.25 13.11
C ARG A 86 1.02 -6.48 12.02
N ARG A 87 1.51 -5.29 12.37
CA ARG A 87 2.49 -4.59 11.54
C ARG A 87 3.75 -5.45 11.48
N ASN A 88 4.03 -6.03 10.33
CA ASN A 88 5.32 -6.67 10.11
C ASN A 88 6.30 -5.57 9.72
N ILE A 89 7.29 -5.32 10.57
CA ILE A 89 8.32 -4.32 10.31
C ILE A 89 9.66 -5.04 10.30
N GLU A 90 10.31 -5.02 9.15
CA GLU A 90 11.66 -5.54 8.96
C GLU A 90 12.61 -4.36 8.77
N TYR A 91 13.77 -4.44 9.41
CA TYR A 91 14.73 -3.35 9.45
C TYR A 91 15.98 -3.73 8.67
N GLY A 92 16.53 -2.79 7.91
CA GLY A 92 17.91 -2.88 7.44
C GLY A 92 18.94 -2.71 8.55
N PRO A 93 20.24 -2.86 8.24
CA PRO A 93 21.32 -2.54 9.18
C PRO A 93 21.20 -1.07 9.58
N CYS A 94 21.30 -0.77 10.88
CA CYS A 94 21.15 0.59 11.39
C CYS A 94 22.45 1.10 12.02
N ASP A 95 22.69 2.39 11.84
CA ASP A 95 23.78 3.11 12.50
C ASP A 95 23.21 4.00 13.60
N TYR A 96 24.00 4.20 14.65
CA TYR A 96 23.69 5.15 15.72
C TYR A 96 24.44 6.44 15.45
N ILE A 97 23.70 7.53 15.30
CA ILE A 97 24.25 8.84 14.95
C ILE A 97 23.72 9.93 15.88
N GLU A 98 24.54 10.95 16.12
CA GLU A 98 24.08 12.20 16.69
C GLU A 98 23.20 12.90 15.66
N THR A 99 22.01 13.33 16.07
CA THR A 99 21.02 13.88 15.15
C THR A 99 21.50 15.18 14.49
N ILE A 100 22.38 15.91 15.17
CA ILE A 100 23.00 17.15 14.69
C ILE A 100 23.93 16.89 13.50
N ALA A 101 24.45 15.67 13.35
CA ALA A 101 25.34 15.29 12.26
C ALA A 101 24.63 15.07 10.91
N LEU A 102 23.29 15.15 10.87
CA LEU A 102 22.53 15.07 9.62
C LEU A 102 22.71 16.36 8.79
N ASP A 103 23.02 16.21 7.50
CA ASP A 103 23.36 17.31 6.58
C ASP A 103 22.29 18.43 6.51
N ASP A 104 21.03 18.09 6.80
CA ASP A 104 19.87 19.00 6.74
C ASP A 104 19.27 19.32 8.14
N TYR A 105 19.93 18.97 9.25
CA TYR A 105 19.37 19.06 10.61
C TYR A 105 18.77 20.44 10.93
N GLY A 106 19.44 21.51 10.51
CA GLY A 106 18.98 22.89 10.75
C GLY A 106 17.60 23.20 10.16
N LEU A 107 17.17 22.50 9.12
CA LEU A 107 15.89 22.71 8.44
C LEU A 107 14.71 22.11 9.20
N PHE A 108 14.92 21.00 9.92
CA PHE A 108 13.84 20.25 10.56
C PHE A 108 14.00 20.09 12.08
N LYS A 109 15.04 20.67 12.71
CA LYS A 109 15.30 20.50 14.16
C LYS A 109 14.08 20.82 15.03
N ASN A 110 13.30 21.83 14.65
CA ASN A 110 12.17 22.32 15.42
C ASN A 110 10.94 21.42 15.28
N GLU A 111 10.84 20.65 14.20
CA GLU A 111 9.75 19.70 13.94
C GLU A 111 10.09 18.27 14.38
N LEU A 112 11.34 18.05 14.79
CA LEU A 112 11.80 16.76 15.25
C LEU A 112 11.18 16.41 16.61
N HIS A 113 10.74 15.16 16.75
CA HIS A 113 10.24 14.65 18.02
C HIS A 113 11.33 14.71 19.11
N LEU A 114 10.96 15.10 20.33
CA LEU A 114 11.87 15.27 21.48
C LEU A 114 12.77 14.04 21.72
N SER A 115 12.25 12.83 21.48
CA SER A 115 12.99 11.58 21.66
C SER A 115 14.14 11.36 20.66
N LEU A 116 14.28 12.20 19.64
CA LEU A 116 15.32 12.10 18.62
C LEU A 116 16.31 13.28 18.68
N GLN A 117 16.18 14.21 19.63
CA GLN A 117 16.95 15.46 19.59
C GLN A 117 18.46 15.28 19.78
N ASN A 118 18.85 14.27 20.56
CA ASN A 118 20.26 14.01 20.86
C ASN A 118 20.84 13.00 19.86
N ASN A 119 20.35 11.77 19.94
CA ASN A 119 20.82 10.65 19.14
C ASN A 119 19.65 9.93 18.47
N CYS A 120 19.91 9.33 17.32
CA CYS A 120 18.93 8.55 16.60
C CYS A 120 19.57 7.34 15.90
N LEU A 121 18.74 6.33 15.66
CA LEU A 121 19.06 5.22 14.77
C LEU A 121 18.69 5.63 13.35
N ILE A 122 19.64 5.56 12.42
CA ILE A 122 19.37 5.78 11.00
C ILE A 122 19.26 4.45 10.27
N PHE A 123 18.24 4.33 9.42
CA PHE A 123 17.99 3.13 8.63
C PHE A 123 18.13 3.44 7.14
N PRO A 124 18.94 2.66 6.37
CA PRO A 124 19.04 2.80 4.92
C PRO A 124 17.79 2.27 4.23
N TRP A 125 17.06 1.35 4.87
CA TRP A 125 15.76 0.91 4.43
C TRP A 125 14.99 0.25 5.57
N ILE A 126 13.67 0.26 5.46
CA ILE A 126 12.78 -0.56 6.30
C ILE A 126 11.68 -1.14 5.41
N GLU A 127 11.09 -2.26 5.81
CA GLU A 127 9.93 -2.84 5.14
C GLU A 127 8.75 -2.92 6.09
N ILE A 128 7.66 -2.24 5.78
CA ILE A 128 6.41 -2.29 6.55
C ILE A 128 5.35 -3.01 5.73
N ASN A 129 4.85 -4.15 6.23
CA ASN A 129 3.79 -4.93 5.62
C ASN A 129 4.03 -5.29 4.13
N GLY A 130 5.28 -5.61 3.78
CA GLY A 130 5.67 -5.93 2.40
C GLY A 130 6.01 -4.73 1.52
N ILE A 131 5.94 -3.51 2.06
CA ILE A 131 6.30 -2.28 1.34
C ILE A 131 7.66 -1.81 1.86
N LYS A 132 8.66 -1.81 0.97
CA LYS A 132 10.01 -1.34 1.28
C LYS A 132 10.11 0.17 1.10
N TYR A 133 10.63 0.83 2.12
CA TYR A 133 10.93 2.26 2.17
C TYR A 133 12.44 2.42 2.23
N SER A 134 12.99 3.26 1.37
CA SER A 134 14.39 3.67 1.37
C SER A 134 14.49 5.16 1.07
N PRO A 135 15.59 5.83 1.44
CA PRO A 135 15.91 7.16 0.94
C PRO A 135 15.73 7.24 -0.57
N ASP A 136 15.37 8.42 -1.05
CA ASP A 136 15.00 8.76 -2.42
C ASP A 136 13.63 8.25 -2.93
N LEU A 137 12.89 7.48 -2.13
CA LEU A 137 11.54 7.07 -2.49
C LEU A 137 10.58 8.28 -2.54
N LEU A 138 9.82 8.42 -3.63
CA LEU A 138 8.76 9.42 -3.75
C LEU A 138 7.46 8.87 -3.16
N ILE A 139 6.92 9.56 -2.17
CA ILE A 139 5.69 9.19 -1.48
C ILE A 139 4.66 10.29 -1.67
N PRO A 140 3.41 9.97 -2.02
CA PRO A 140 2.35 10.95 -1.98
C PRO A 140 2.03 11.33 -0.54
N LEU A 141 2.18 12.62 -0.22
CA LEU A 141 1.93 13.15 1.12
C LEU A 141 0.48 13.58 1.29
N GLU A 142 0.01 14.43 0.37
CA GLU A 142 -1.29 15.08 0.47
C GLU A 142 -1.95 15.23 -0.90
N MET A 143 -3.29 15.24 -0.92
CA MET A 143 -4.06 15.65 -2.09
C MET A 143 -4.73 16.99 -1.77
N CYS A 144 -4.38 18.03 -2.52
CA CYS A 144 -5.03 19.34 -2.43
C CYS A 144 -5.52 19.74 -3.82
N ASP A 145 -6.77 20.18 -3.94
CA ASP A 145 -7.36 20.71 -5.18
C ASP A 145 -7.16 19.80 -6.41
N HIS A 146 -7.33 18.49 -6.22
CA HIS A 146 -7.13 17.43 -7.25
C HIS A 146 -5.66 17.18 -7.65
N TRP A 147 -4.70 17.89 -7.06
CA TRP A 147 -3.27 17.68 -7.28
C TRP A 147 -2.64 16.90 -6.13
N GLN A 148 -1.81 15.92 -6.49
CA GLN A 148 -1.07 15.11 -5.53
C GLN A 148 0.27 15.79 -5.22
N HIS A 149 0.48 16.14 -3.96
CA HIS A 149 1.75 16.62 -3.45
C HIS A 149 2.62 15.43 -3.09
N PHE A 150 3.83 15.39 -3.63
CA PHE A 150 4.80 14.34 -3.36
C PHE A 150 5.87 14.82 -2.40
N GLY A 151 6.35 13.92 -1.56
CA GLY A 151 7.52 14.08 -0.71
C GLY A 151 8.59 13.09 -1.13
N LYS A 152 9.83 13.54 -1.24
CA LYS A 152 10.98 12.66 -1.38
C LYS A 152 11.45 12.24 0.02
N LEU A 153 11.48 10.95 0.31
CA LEU A 153 12.00 10.42 1.58
C LEU A 153 13.51 10.70 1.65
N GLN A 154 13.94 11.44 2.67
CA GLN A 154 15.36 11.72 2.91
C GLN A 154 15.95 10.76 3.95
N TYR A 155 15.30 10.67 5.12
CA TYR A 155 15.81 9.90 6.24
C TYR A 155 14.72 9.04 6.87
N ILE A 156 15.11 7.84 7.29
CA ILE A 156 14.31 6.98 8.15
C ILE A 156 15.04 6.91 9.48
N LEU A 157 14.43 7.49 10.51
CA LEU A 157 15.00 7.60 11.85
C LEU A 157 14.21 6.72 12.82
N GLY A 158 14.89 6.21 13.85
CA GLY A 158 14.26 5.53 14.97
C GLY A 158 14.82 6.01 16.29
N ASN A 159 14.00 5.99 17.33
CA ASN A 159 14.49 6.13 18.70
C ASN A 159 14.96 4.78 19.26
N GLU A 160 15.51 4.77 20.47
CA GLU A 160 15.96 3.53 21.14
C GLU A 160 14.84 2.51 21.34
N SER A 161 13.59 2.98 21.47
CA SER A 161 12.39 2.14 21.52
C SER A 161 11.88 1.67 20.15
N LYS A 162 12.63 1.93 19.06
CA LYS A 162 12.29 1.62 17.66
C LYS A 162 10.96 2.24 17.17
N ILE A 163 10.55 3.36 17.75
CA ILE A 163 9.52 4.21 17.16
C ILE A 163 10.15 4.90 15.95
N LEU A 164 9.53 4.69 14.78
CA LEU A 164 10.03 5.15 13.49
C LEU A 164 9.49 6.52 13.12
N PHE A 165 10.36 7.34 12.54
CA PHE A 165 10.09 8.68 12.05
C PHE A 165 10.63 8.80 10.62
N PHE A 166 9.83 9.37 9.73
CA PHE A 166 10.22 9.57 8.34
C PHE A 166 10.35 11.06 8.06
N ILE A 167 11.47 11.46 7.49
CA ILE A 167 11.71 12.85 7.10
C ILE A 167 11.54 12.96 5.58
N PHE A 168 10.64 13.84 5.16
CA PHE A 168 10.32 14.07 3.75
C PHE A 168 10.69 15.48 3.32
N LYS A 169 11.30 15.58 2.15
CA LYS A 169 11.45 16.85 1.44
C LYS A 169 10.27 17.04 0.50
N LYS A 170 9.45 18.07 0.74
CA LYS A 170 8.31 18.38 -0.12
C LYS A 170 8.79 18.72 -1.54
N MET A 171 8.26 18.01 -2.52
CA MET A 171 8.55 18.22 -3.94
C MET A 171 7.46 19.12 -4.54
N ARG A 172 7.85 19.99 -5.47
CA ARG A 172 6.91 20.75 -6.30
C ARG A 172 6.70 20.00 -7.61
N THR A 173 5.45 19.71 -7.93
CA THR A 173 5.07 19.28 -9.27
C THR A 173 5.23 20.46 -10.22
N LEU A 174 6.06 20.30 -11.26
CA LEU A 174 6.13 21.28 -12.36
C LEU A 174 4.88 21.08 -13.23
N SER A 175 3.98 22.06 -13.18
CA SER A 175 2.82 22.20 -14.07
C SER A 175 3.21 22.79 -15.41
#